data_AF-A0A502GBG1-F1
#
_entry.id   AF-A0A502GBG1-F1
#
_cell.length_a   1.000
_cell.length_b   1.000
_cell.length_c   1.000
_cell.angle_alpha   90.00
_cell.angle_beta   90.00
_cell.angle_gamma   90.00
#
_symmetry.space_group_name_H-M   'P 1'
#
loop_
_entity.id
_entity.type
_entity.pdbx_description
1 polymer ?
#
loop_
_entity_poly.entity_id
_entity_poly.type
_entity_poly.pdbx_seq_one_letter_code
_entity_poly.pdbx_strand_id
1 'polypeptide(L)' 'MVKRRKQEEIARVLEFAGFTSEDPTFKRWVAEHRAQNGGNLRMSKGATGVRVMFSKEADMTFWKERSEAEAKDRKSHAA' A
#
# COMPACT_ATOMS: atom_id res chain seq x y z
N MET A 1 21.51 -0.48 -25.54
CA MET A 1 20.37 0.32 -25.03
C MET A 1 19.23 -0.65 -24.70
N VAL A 2 19.15 -1.11 -23.45
CA VAL A 2 18.24 -2.21 -23.07
C VAL A 2 16.84 -1.65 -22.87
N LYS A 3 16.00 -1.72 -23.91
CA LYS A 3 14.56 -1.49 -23.83
C LYS A 3 13.92 -2.72 -23.18
N ARG A 4 13.98 -2.82 -21.84
CA ARG A 4 13.24 -3.85 -21.09
C ARG A 4 11.81 -3.36 -20.85
N ARG A 5 10.90 -4.07 -21.54
CA ARG A 5 9.44 -4.06 -21.52
C ARG A 5 8.84 -3.43 -20.25
N LYS A 6 8.14 -2.32 -20.46
CA LYS A 6 7.44 -1.52 -19.46
C LYS A 6 5.95 -1.78 -19.65
N GLN A 7 5.46 -3.01 -19.46
CA GLN A 7 4.06 -3.31 -19.80
C GLN A 7 3.37 -4.48 -19.07
N GLU A 8 4.00 -5.13 -18.10
CA GLU A 8 3.31 -6.09 -17.22
C GLU A 8 3.35 -5.49 -15.79
N GLU A 9 2.28 -5.62 -14.99
CA GLU A 9 2.17 -5.20 -13.56
C GLU A 9 1.52 -3.85 -13.17
N ILE A 10 0.72 -3.19 -14.03
CA ILE A 10 -0.13 -2.07 -13.56
C ILE A 10 -1.24 -2.53 -12.59
N ALA A 11 -1.51 -3.84 -12.48
CA ALA A 11 -2.61 -4.40 -11.68
C ALA A 11 -2.39 -4.44 -10.16
N ARG A 12 -1.21 -4.04 -9.65
CA ARG A 12 -0.85 -4.24 -8.22
C ARG A 12 -0.54 -2.95 -7.47
N VAL A 13 -1.20 -1.84 -7.83
CA VAL A 13 -1.04 -0.55 -7.15
C VAL A 13 -2.29 -0.22 -6.34
N LEU A 14 -2.13 0.03 -5.04
CA LEU A 14 -3.18 0.62 -4.19
C LEU A 14 -2.81 2.03 -3.77
N GLU A 15 -3.78 2.94 -3.82
CA GLU A 15 -3.66 4.27 -3.26
C GLU A 15 -4.40 4.33 -1.91
N PHE A 16 -3.66 4.61 -0.84
CA PHE A 16 -4.21 4.79 0.50
C PHE A 16 -4.47 6.28 0.72
N ALA A 17 -5.69 6.70 0.41
CA ALA A 17 -6.14 8.07 0.61
C ALA A 17 -6.13 8.43 2.11
N GLY A 18 -5.62 9.61 2.45
CA GLY A 18 -5.53 10.07 3.85
C GLY A 18 -4.39 9.45 4.67
N PHE A 19 -3.63 8.52 4.10
CA PHE A 19 -2.35 8.06 4.66
C PHE A 19 -1.18 8.73 3.95
N THR A 20 -0.11 9.00 4.71
CA THR A 20 1.14 9.54 4.17
C THR A 20 2.25 8.52 4.35
N SER A 21 3.30 8.60 3.52
CA SER A 21 4.51 7.79 3.69
C SER A 21 5.23 8.04 5.02
N GLU A 22 4.87 9.12 5.72
CA GLU A 22 5.44 9.48 7.01
C GLU A 22 4.58 9.04 8.20
N ASP A 23 3.33 8.67 7.95
CA ASP A 23 2.36 8.26 8.95
C ASP A 23 2.89 7.05 9.75
N PRO A 24 2.87 7.11 11.09
CA PRO A 24 3.43 6.06 11.93
C PRO A 24 2.70 4.72 11.77
N THR A 25 1.38 4.74 11.56
CA THR A 25 0.58 3.53 11.30
C THR A 25 1.00 2.90 9.97
N PHE A 26 1.14 3.74 8.95
CA PHE A 26 1.56 3.29 7.63
C PHE A 26 3.00 2.73 7.64
N LYS A 27 3.94 3.41 8.32
CA LYS A 27 5.32 2.92 8.52
C LYS A 27 5.35 1.57 9.23
N ARG A 28 4.50 1.36 10.24
CA ARG A 28 4.35 0.07 10.91
C ARG A 28 3.89 -1.01 9.94
N TRP A 29 2.91 -0.73 9.09
CA TRP A 29 2.44 -1.71 8.09
C TRP A 29 3.55 -2.09 7.10
N VAL A 30 4.33 -1.11 6.63
CA VAL A 30 5.49 -1.37 5.76
C VAL A 30 6.53 -2.26 6.47
N ALA A 31 6.82 -1.99 7.75
CA ALA A 31 7.77 -2.77 8.53
C ALA A 31 7.28 -4.21 8.76
N GLU A 32 6.01 -4.40 9.12
CA GLU A 32 5.38 -5.72 9.29
C GLU A 32 5.41 -6.51 7.98
N HIS A 33 5.07 -5.87 6.86
CA HIS A 33 5.12 -6.50 5.54
C HIS A 33 6.55 -6.90 5.15
N ARG A 34 7.55 -6.04 5.42
CA ARG A 34 8.96 -6.39 5.19
C ARG A 34 9.40 -7.57 6.04
N ALA A 35 8.95 -7.64 7.29
CA ALA A 35 9.27 -8.76 8.19
C ALA A 35 8.63 -10.08 7.74
N GLN A 36 7.39 -10.04 7.25
CA GLN A 36 6.65 -11.25 6.83
C GLN A 36 7.01 -11.71 5.42
N ASN A 37 7.19 -10.79 4.47
CA ASN A 37 7.37 -11.11 3.06
C ASN A 37 8.80 -10.92 2.54
N GLY A 38 9.69 -10.28 3.30
CA GLY A 38 11.07 -9.99 2.88
C GLY A 38 11.18 -9.04 1.68
N GLY A 39 10.06 -8.45 1.22
CA GLY A 39 9.97 -7.66 0.01
C GLY A 39 10.00 -6.16 0.25
N ASN A 40 10.61 -5.41 -0.68
CA ASN A 40 10.53 -3.96 -0.70
C ASN A 40 9.27 -3.49 -1.43
N LEU A 41 8.39 -2.81 -0.69
CA LEU A 41 7.26 -2.10 -1.28
C LEU A 41 7.75 -0.85 -1.98
N ARG A 42 7.35 -0.67 -3.24
CA ARG A 42 7.66 0.55 -3.99
C ARG A 42 6.53 1.54 -3.76
N MET A 43 6.85 2.62 -3.06
CA MET A 43 5.88 3.65 -2.68
C MET A 43 6.11 4.91 -3.50
N SER A 44 5.02 5.61 -3.84
CA SER A 44 5.03 6.88 -4.57
C SER A 44 3.94 7.81 -4.03
N LYS A 45 4.09 9.11 -4.24
CA LYS A 45 3.05 10.07 -3.88
C LYS A 45 1.84 9.87 -4.80
N GLY A 46 0.69 9.56 -4.21
CA GLY A 46 -0.60 9.50 -4.89
C GLY A 46 -1.23 10.89 -5.04
N ALA A 47 -2.41 10.96 -5.67
CA ALA A 47 -3.14 12.22 -5.81
C ALA A 47 -3.76 12.66 -4.48
N THR A 48 -4.17 11.70 -3.65
CA THR A 48 -4.92 11.92 -2.40
C THR A 48 -4.24 11.29 -1.17
N GLY A 49 -3.07 10.67 -1.37
CA GLY A 49 -2.36 9.93 -0.32
C GLY A 49 -1.11 9.26 -0.85
N VAL A 50 -0.82 8.03 -0.40
CA VAL A 50 0.35 7.27 -0.83
C VAL A 50 -0.05 6.10 -1.74
N ARG A 51 0.64 5.94 -2.87
CA ARG A 51 0.53 4.78 -3.76
C ARG A 51 1.56 3.74 -3.40
N VAL A 52 1.12 2.52 -3.21
CA VAL A 52 1.96 1.36 -2.92
C VAL A 52 1.83 0.37 -4.06
N MET A 53 2.97 -0.05 -4.58
CA MET A 53 3.08 -1.03 -5.64
C MET A 53 3.54 -2.34 -5.01
N PHE A 54 2.73 -3.37 -5.18
CA PHE A 54 2.93 -4.70 -4.61
C PHE A 54 3.47 -5.66 -5.67
N SER A 55 4.43 -6.49 -5.27
CA SER A 55 4.95 -7.56 -6.13
C SER A 55 4.05 -8.80 -6.14
N LYS A 56 3.15 -8.95 -5.15
CA LYS A 56 2.19 -10.06 -5.06
C LYS A 56 0.78 -9.52 -4.86
N GLU A 57 -0.19 -10.14 -5.51
CA GLU A 57 -1.60 -9.77 -5.40
C GLU A 57 -2.21 -10.11 -4.02
N ALA A 58 -1.73 -11.18 -3.38
CA ALA A 58 -2.14 -11.54 -2.02
C ALA A 58 -1.79 -10.44 -1.01
N ASP A 59 -0.61 -9.83 -1.16
CA ASP A 59 -0.17 -8.73 -0.30
C ASP A 59 -1.02 -7.47 -0.52
N MET A 60 -1.37 -7.19 -1.78
CA MET A 60 -2.28 -6.11 -2.13
C MET A 60 -3.66 -6.31 -1.48
N THR A 61 -4.22 -7.51 -1.60
CA THR A 61 -5.54 -7.85 -1.04
C THR A 61 -5.54 -7.71 0.47
N PHE A 62 -4.52 -8.26 1.14
CA PHE A 62 -4.34 -8.13 2.58
C PHE A 62 -4.27 -6.66 3.03
N TRP A 63 -3.50 -5.83 2.32
CA TRP A 63 -3.40 -4.40 2.64
C TRP A 63 -4.69 -3.63 2.36
N LYS A 64 -5.44 -4.02 1.31
CA LYS A 64 -6.76 -3.46 1.02
C LYS A 64 -7.74 -3.75 2.14
N GLU A 65 -7.89 -5.02 2.53
CA GLU A 65 -8.80 -5.44 3.60
C GLU A 65 -8.43 -4.79 4.93
N ARG A 66 -7.13 -4.73 5.25
CA ARG A 66 -6.63 -4.07 6.46
C ARG A 66 -6.92 -2.57 6.46
N SER A 67 -6.73 -1.88 5.33
CA SER A 67 -7.05 -0.46 5.20
C SER A 67 -8.56 -0.20 5.25
N GLU A 68 -9.38 -1.08 4.70
CA GLU A 68 -10.85 -0.96 4.78
C GLU A 68 -11.34 -1.17 6.22
N ALA A 69 -10.75 -2.10 6.96
CA ALA A 69 -11.02 -2.30 8.38
C ALA A 69 -10.65 -1.06 9.22
N GLU A 70 -9.47 -0.49 9.00
CA GLU A 70 -9.00 0.72 9.71
C GLU A 70 -9.79 1.98 9.30
N ALA A 71 -10.19 2.09 8.03
CA ALA A 71 -11.07 3.16 7.57
C ALA A 71 -12.46 3.06 8.21
N LYS A 72 -12.97 1.83 8.42
CA LYS A 72 -14.22 1.58 9.13
C LYS A 72 -14.11 1.92 10.62
N ASP A 73 -12.97 1.65 11.24
CA ASP A 73 -12.70 2.01 12.63
C ASP A 73 -12.68 3.53 12.83
N ARG A 74 -12.00 4.27 11.94
CA ARG A 74 -12.06 5.75 11.91
C ARG A 74 -13.46 6.31 11.69
N LYS A 75 -14.32 5.60 10.94
CA LYS A 75 -15.72 6.00 10.71
C LYS A 75 -16.60 5.72 11.93
N SER A 76 -16.23 4.77 12.77
CA SER A 76 -16.94 4.40 14.00
C SER A 76 -16.63 5.37 15.15
N HIS A 77 -15.56 6.16 15.04
CA HIS A 77 -15.24 7.24 15.97
C HIS A 77 -15.77 8.62 15.54
N ALA A 78 -16.68 8.65 14.56
CA ALA A 78 -17.36 9.87 14.09
C ALA A 78 -18.89 9.78 14.23
N ALA A 79 -19.39 8.94 15.15
CA ALA A 79 -20.81 8.84 15.51
C ALA A 79 -21.05 9.31 16.95
#